data_AF-A0A1U8L1N8-F1
#
_entry.id   AF-A0A1U8L1N8-F1
#
_cell.length_a   1.000
_cell.length_b   1.000
_cell.length_c   1.000
_cell.angle_alpha   90.00
_cell.angle_beta   90.00
_cell.angle_gamma   90.00
#
_symmetry.space_group_name_H-M   'P 1'
#
loop_
_entity.id
_entity.type
_entity.pdbx_description
1 polymer ?
#
loop_
_entity_poly.entity_id
_entity_poly.type
_entity_poly.pdbx_seq_one_letter_code
_entity_poly.pdbx_strand_id
1 'polypeptide(L)'
;MGSSKVADLLALCYQLLGRFPSDGEIETKPKKTDCVVQEWAQFASRLTGIKENAKFKKNDQKNEQISGLKHVVEEATQHHNVKNVYVWHALAGYWGGVKPAAASMKHYDTTLAYPVQSPGVLGNQPDIVMDNLVVHGFGLVHPKMVFNFYNEFHAYLALCGVDGVKVDVQNIFETLGGEHGGRVSLTRSCV
;
A
#
# COMPACT_ATOMS: atom_id res chain seq x y z
N MET A 1 -32.68 26.07 -5.90
CA MET A 1 -32.20 24.72 -6.29
C MET A 1 -30.69 24.74 -6.20
N GLY A 2 -30.14 24.11 -5.16
CA GLY A 2 -28.73 24.23 -4.78
C GLY A 2 -27.81 23.45 -5.72
N SER A 3 -26.73 24.09 -6.14
CA SER A 3 -25.59 23.48 -6.80
C SER A 3 -25.03 22.35 -5.93
N SER A 4 -25.22 21.10 -6.37
CA SER A 4 -24.57 19.92 -5.79
C SER A 4 -23.08 20.01 -6.11
N LYS A 5 -22.29 20.64 -5.23
CA LYS A 5 -20.83 20.50 -5.25
C LYS A 5 -20.51 19.05 -4.86
N VAL A 6 -20.26 18.21 -5.86
CA VAL A 6 -19.72 16.87 -5.65
C VAL A 6 -18.26 17.07 -5.25
N ALA A 7 -17.98 17.05 -3.95
CA ALA A 7 -16.64 16.87 -3.45
C ALA A 7 -16.41 15.37 -3.36
N ASP A 8 -15.92 14.76 -4.45
CA ASP A 8 -15.33 13.42 -4.38
C ASP A 8 -13.98 13.58 -3.71
N LEU A 9 -13.91 13.25 -2.41
CA LEU A 9 -12.62 13.22 -1.72
C LEU A 9 -11.90 11.95 -2.17
N LEU A 10 -11.00 12.11 -3.14
CA LEU A 10 -9.87 11.20 -3.28
C LEU A 10 -8.98 11.46 -2.07
N ALA A 11 -9.23 10.72 -0.98
CA ALA A 11 -8.26 10.64 0.08
C ALA A 11 -7.01 10.04 -0.57
N LEU A 12 -5.99 10.87 -0.77
CA LEU A 12 -4.66 10.42 -1.13
C LEU A 12 -4.16 9.55 0.03
N CYS A 13 -4.49 8.27 -0.01
CA CYS A 13 -4.11 7.25 0.94
C CYS A 13 -2.62 6.88 0.86
N TYR A 14 -1.79 7.82 0.41
CA TYR A 14 -0.34 7.76 0.51
C TYR A 14 0.14 7.45 1.94
N GLN A 15 -0.71 7.60 2.95
CA GLN A 15 -0.36 7.39 4.36
C GLN A 15 -1.22 6.38 5.11
N LEU A 16 -2.19 5.68 4.48
CA LEU A 16 -3.03 4.71 5.22
C LEU A 16 -2.27 3.46 5.65
N LEU A 17 -1.26 3.05 4.88
CA LEU A 17 -0.70 1.71 4.96
C LEU A 17 0.83 1.64 5.10
N GLY A 18 1.53 2.77 4.96
CA GLY A 18 2.99 2.88 5.10
C GLY A 18 3.39 3.79 6.25
N ARG A 19 4.31 3.31 7.12
CA ARG A 19 5.07 4.17 8.05
C ARG A 19 5.76 5.26 7.22
N PHE A 20 5.45 6.53 7.49
CA PHE A 20 6.51 7.54 7.50
C PHE A 20 7.02 7.55 8.94
N PRO A 21 8.33 7.40 9.20
CA PRO A 21 8.84 7.69 10.53
C PRO A 21 8.60 9.17 10.79
N SER A 22 7.64 9.48 11.66
CA SER A 22 7.78 10.65 12.52
C SER A 22 9.00 10.37 13.40
N ASP A 23 9.90 11.33 13.45
CA ASP A 23 11.14 11.31 14.24
C ASP A 23 11.00 10.49 15.53
N GLY A 24 11.70 9.35 15.64
CA GLY A 24 11.71 8.63 16.92
C GLY A 24 12.02 7.13 16.97
N GLU A 25 12.27 6.41 15.87
CA GLU A 25 12.70 5.00 15.99
C GLU A 25 13.49 4.53 14.76
N ILE A 26 14.78 4.87 14.77
CA ILE A 26 15.78 4.35 13.85
C ILE A 26 16.31 3.04 14.47
N GLU A 27 16.16 1.92 13.77
CA GLU A 27 16.93 0.71 14.06
C GLU A 27 18.41 1.03 13.78
N THR A 28 19.18 1.28 14.83
CA THR A 28 20.57 1.70 14.76
C THR A 28 21.48 0.53 14.40
N LYS A 29 21.74 0.35 13.10
CA LYS A 29 23.01 -0.26 12.66
C LYS A 29 24.08 0.84 12.52
N PRO A 30 25.36 0.55 12.84
CA PRO A 30 26.38 1.57 13.01
C PRO A 30 26.63 2.33 11.71
N LYS A 31 26.64 3.66 11.82
CA LYS A 31 26.90 4.61 10.73
C LYS A 31 28.24 4.31 10.08
N LYS A 32 28.22 4.00 8.79
CA LYS A 32 29.36 4.25 7.90
C LYS A 32 29.13 5.63 7.28
N THR A 33 30.04 6.55 7.58
CA THR A 33 30.05 7.95 7.21
C THR A 33 30.11 8.13 5.69
N ASP A 34 29.41 9.16 5.22
CA ASP A 34 29.28 9.66 3.84
C ASP A 34 28.43 8.84 2.86
N CYS A 35 27.11 8.88 3.09
CA CYS A 35 26.12 8.95 2.01
C CYS A 35 24.90 9.70 2.54
N VAL A 36 24.49 10.74 1.83
CA VAL A 36 23.22 11.44 2.06
C VAL A 36 22.10 10.49 1.63
N VAL A 37 21.73 9.56 2.51
CA VAL A 37 20.52 8.72 2.36
C VAL A 37 19.36 9.55 2.88
N GLN A 38 18.96 10.56 2.12
CA GLN A 38 17.75 11.33 2.41
C GLN A 38 16.73 11.03 1.29
N GLU A 39 15.51 10.67 1.69
CA GLU A 39 14.30 10.49 0.87
C GLU A 39 14.15 9.20 0.02
N TRP A 40 15.21 8.68 -0.61
CA TRP A 40 15.11 7.59 -1.59
C TRP A 40 14.84 6.17 -1.05
N ALA A 41 14.99 5.95 0.26
CA ALA A 41 14.84 4.64 0.91
C ALA A 41 13.38 4.21 1.13
N GLN A 42 12.39 4.99 0.67
CA GLN A 42 10.98 4.82 1.03
C GLN A 42 10.19 3.95 0.04
N PHE A 43 10.68 3.76 -1.20
CA PHE A 43 9.96 3.04 -2.24
C PHE A 43 9.86 1.52 -2.00
N ALA A 44 10.82 0.92 -1.30
CA ALA A 44 10.73 -0.48 -0.85
C ALA A 44 9.94 -0.68 0.45
N SER A 45 9.21 0.34 0.93
CA SER A 45 8.30 0.18 2.07
C SER A 45 7.21 -0.84 1.73
N ARG A 46 6.86 -1.68 2.70
CA ARG A 46 5.92 -2.79 2.50
C ARG A 46 4.72 -2.69 3.43
N LEU A 47 3.58 -3.18 2.95
CA LEU A 47 2.38 -3.32 3.74
C LEU A 47 2.61 -4.28 4.91
N THR A 48 2.35 -3.85 6.14
CA THR A 48 2.56 -4.67 7.34
C THR A 48 1.27 -5.16 7.99
N GLY A 49 0.12 -4.61 7.59
CA GLY A 49 -1.19 -4.87 8.17
C GLY A 49 -2.30 -4.43 7.21
N ILE A 50 -3.45 -5.12 7.25
CA ILE A 50 -4.66 -4.71 6.51
C ILE A 50 -5.31 -3.49 7.17
N LYS A 51 -5.31 -3.47 8.51
CA LYS A 51 -5.89 -2.41 9.31
C LYS A 51 -5.04 -1.15 9.27
N GLU A 52 -5.69 -0.03 9.57
CA GLU A 52 -5.10 1.28 9.64
C GLU A 52 -3.91 1.35 10.61
N ASN A 53 -2.93 2.20 10.28
CA ASN A 53 -1.78 2.43 11.13
C ASN A 53 -2.11 3.33 12.34
N ALA A 54 -1.12 3.50 13.22
CA ALA A 54 -1.29 4.26 14.46
C ALA A 54 -1.72 5.73 14.26
N LYS A 55 -1.48 6.35 13.09
CA LYS A 55 -1.91 7.73 12.83
C LYS A 55 -3.43 7.88 12.80
N PHE A 56 -4.14 6.82 12.46
CA PHE A 56 -5.60 6.80 12.41
C PHE A 56 -6.22 6.34 13.75
N LYS A 57 -5.40 5.79 14.66
CA LYS A 57 -5.83 5.34 15.98
C LYS A 57 -5.64 6.49 16.96
N LYS A 58 -6.73 7.08 17.46
CA LYS A 58 -6.66 8.05 18.57
C LYS A 58 -6.21 7.32 19.85
N ASN A 59 -5.34 7.95 20.63
CA ASN A 59 -4.82 7.41 21.90
C ASN A 59 -5.72 7.73 23.12
N ASP A 60 -6.90 8.28 22.92
CA ASP A 60 -7.70 8.78 24.03
C ASP A 60 -8.56 7.68 24.66
N GLN A 61 -8.12 7.22 25.84
CA GLN A 61 -8.78 6.23 26.71
C GLN A 61 -10.11 6.71 27.31
N LYS A 62 -10.79 7.69 26.71
CA LYS A 62 -12.04 8.25 27.23
C LYS A 62 -13.12 8.17 26.15
N ASN A 63 -14.04 7.24 26.38
CA ASN A 63 -15.25 6.89 25.63
C ASN A 63 -15.11 5.89 24.48
N GLU A 64 -16.18 5.11 24.32
CA GLU A 64 -16.49 4.13 23.26
C GLU A 64 -16.61 4.78 21.86
N GLN A 65 -15.80 5.79 21.58
CA GLN A 65 -15.86 6.52 20.33
C GLN A 65 -15.17 5.70 19.24
N ILE A 66 -15.91 5.46 18.16
CA ILE A 66 -15.41 4.86 16.93
C ILE A 66 -14.12 5.60 16.54
N SER A 67 -13.02 4.87 16.44
CA SER A 67 -11.69 5.38 16.07
C SER A 67 -11.18 4.63 14.82
N GLY A 68 -10.08 5.08 14.22
CA GLY A 68 -9.55 4.46 13.00
C GLY A 68 -10.10 5.07 11.72
N LEU A 69 -9.88 4.37 10.60
CA LEU A 69 -10.33 4.82 9.28
C LEU A 69 -11.84 5.05 9.22
N LYS A 70 -12.63 4.16 9.85
CA LYS A 70 -14.09 4.29 9.92
C LYS A 70 -14.55 5.63 10.47
N HIS A 71 -13.91 6.12 11.53
CA HIS A 71 -14.23 7.43 12.11
C HIS A 71 -14.01 8.57 11.11
N VAL A 72 -12.92 8.52 10.33
CA VAL A 72 -12.61 9.53 9.32
C VAL A 72 -13.65 9.52 8.19
N VAL A 73 -14.03 8.32 7.75
CA VAL A 73 -15.07 8.15 6.72
C VAL A 73 -16.43 8.66 7.22
N GLU A 74 -16.83 8.30 8.45
CA GLU A 74 -18.06 8.76 9.07
C GLU A 74 -18.05 10.29 9.27
N GLU A 75 -16.94 10.87 9.70
CA GLU A 75 -16.83 12.32 9.85
C GLU A 75 -16.99 13.04 8.51
N ALA A 76 -16.28 12.58 7.48
CA ALA A 76 -16.37 13.13 6.13
C ALA A 76 -17.80 13.08 5.58
N THR A 77 -18.46 11.93 5.72
CA THR A 77 -19.80 11.70 5.15
C THR A 77 -20.90 12.41 5.94
N GLN A 78 -20.82 12.40 7.28
CA GLN A 78 -21.87 12.98 8.14
C GLN A 78 -21.71 14.48 8.37
N HIS A 79 -20.49 15.00 8.45
CA HIS A 79 -20.23 16.38 8.84
C HIS A 79 -19.74 17.28 7.70
N HIS A 80 -19.20 16.70 6.61
CA HIS A 80 -18.62 17.47 5.51
C HIS A 80 -19.35 17.31 4.17
N ASN A 81 -20.55 16.72 4.17
CA ASN A 81 -21.39 16.53 2.98
C ASN A 81 -20.65 15.78 1.83
N VAL A 82 -19.69 14.92 2.19
CA VAL A 82 -19.02 14.02 1.26
C VAL A 82 -19.96 12.86 0.95
N LYS A 83 -20.22 12.61 -0.34
CA LYS A 83 -21.16 11.57 -0.76
C LYS A 83 -20.51 10.19 -0.88
N ASN A 84 -19.29 10.15 -1.39
CA ASN A 84 -18.55 8.92 -1.60
C ASN A 84 -17.11 9.11 -1.13
N VAL A 85 -16.52 8.08 -0.53
CA VAL A 85 -15.12 8.05 -0.11
C VAL A 85 -14.39 6.97 -0.89
N TYR A 86 -13.34 7.38 -1.60
CA TYR A 86 -12.46 6.48 -2.33
C TYR A 86 -11.07 6.47 -1.70
N VAL A 87 -10.43 5.31 -1.66
CA VAL A 87 -9.07 5.14 -1.14
C VAL A 87 -8.11 4.63 -2.20
N TRP A 88 -6.84 5.03 -2.11
CA TRP A 88 -5.77 4.54 -2.98
C TRP A 88 -5.01 3.37 -2.37
N HIS A 89 -4.64 2.38 -3.17
CA HIS A 89 -3.62 1.39 -2.82
C HIS A 89 -2.85 0.91 -4.06
N ALA A 90 -1.63 0.42 -3.88
CA ALA A 90 -0.92 -0.28 -4.95
C ALA A 90 -1.59 -1.65 -5.17
N LEU A 91 -1.60 -2.16 -6.41
CA LEU A 91 -2.21 -3.45 -6.75
C LEU A 91 -1.68 -4.55 -5.81
N ALA A 92 -0.36 -4.69 -5.71
CA ALA A 92 0.27 -5.68 -4.83
C ALA A 92 0.44 -5.21 -3.37
N GLY A 93 -0.44 -4.34 -2.87
CA GLY A 93 -0.48 -3.88 -1.47
C GLY A 93 0.05 -2.46 -1.29
N TYR A 94 1.37 -2.30 -1.15
CA TYR A 94 2.04 -0.99 -1.07
C TYR A 94 3.18 -0.90 -2.10
N TRP A 95 3.93 0.20 -2.14
CA TRP A 95 4.98 0.45 -3.14
C TRP A 95 5.99 -0.70 -3.28
N GLY A 96 6.43 -1.30 -2.17
CA GLY A 96 7.32 -2.46 -2.13
C GLY A 96 6.62 -3.80 -1.92
N GLY A 97 5.30 -3.86 -2.08
CA GLY A 97 4.48 -5.06 -1.86
C GLY A 97 4.07 -5.28 -0.41
N VAL A 98 3.90 -6.54 -0.01
CA VAL A 98 3.53 -6.97 1.35
C VAL A 98 4.78 -7.41 2.14
N LYS A 99 4.85 -7.12 3.44
CA LYS A 99 6.01 -7.49 4.26
C LYS A 99 6.00 -9.01 4.52
N PRO A 100 7.03 -9.76 4.07
CA PRO A 100 7.16 -11.17 4.40
C PRO A 100 7.25 -11.37 5.92
N ALA A 101 6.65 -12.45 6.41
CA ALA A 101 6.70 -12.88 7.80
C ALA A 101 6.22 -11.85 8.85
N ALA A 102 5.54 -10.77 8.46
CA ALA A 102 4.82 -9.94 9.43
C ALA A 102 3.71 -10.79 10.07
N ALA A 103 3.54 -10.69 11.39
CA ALA A 103 2.65 -11.59 12.15
C ALA A 103 1.22 -11.64 11.57
N SER A 104 0.67 -10.48 11.18
CA SER A 104 -0.65 -10.34 10.58
C SER A 104 -0.72 -10.66 9.09
N MET A 105 0.40 -10.91 8.42
CA MET A 105 0.47 -11.12 6.96
C MET A 105 0.99 -12.53 6.60
N LYS A 106 1.39 -13.33 7.60
CA LYS A 106 2.06 -14.62 7.40
C LYS A 106 1.21 -15.60 6.59
N HIS A 107 -0.12 -15.52 6.71
CA HIS A 107 -1.04 -16.39 5.99
C HIS A 107 -1.18 -16.08 4.50
N TYR A 108 -0.60 -14.99 3.99
CA TYR A 108 -0.58 -14.69 2.56
C TYR A 108 0.62 -15.29 1.81
N ASP A 109 1.50 -16.01 2.52
CA ASP A 109 2.68 -16.67 1.92
C ASP A 109 3.51 -15.73 1.04
N THR A 110 3.77 -14.53 1.54
CA THR A 110 4.49 -13.49 0.79
C THR A 110 5.98 -13.80 0.73
N THR A 111 6.55 -13.73 -0.47
CA THR A 111 7.98 -13.91 -0.72
C THR A 111 8.60 -12.66 -1.32
N LEU A 112 9.93 -12.53 -1.21
CA LEU A 112 10.64 -11.49 -1.95
C LEU A 112 10.88 -11.97 -3.38
N ALA A 113 10.38 -11.19 -4.33
CA ALA A 113 10.68 -11.31 -5.74
C ALA A 113 11.47 -10.08 -6.20
N TYR A 114 12.37 -10.25 -7.15
CA TYR A 114 13.28 -9.18 -7.58
C TYR A 114 12.90 -8.75 -8.99
N PRO A 115 12.40 -7.52 -9.18
CA PRO A 115 12.03 -7.01 -10.50
C PRO A 115 13.15 -7.16 -11.53
N VAL A 116 12.79 -7.56 -12.76
CA VAL A 116 13.69 -7.52 -13.91
C VAL A 116 13.10 -6.58 -14.95
N GLN A 117 13.80 -5.47 -15.21
CA GLN A 117 13.39 -4.51 -16.24
C GLN A 117 13.85 -4.95 -17.62
N SER A 118 13.02 -4.71 -18.64
CA SER A 118 13.40 -5.00 -20.02
C SER A 118 14.40 -3.96 -20.55
N PRO A 119 15.26 -4.31 -21.53
CA PRO A 119 16.18 -3.37 -22.14
C PRO A 119 15.48 -2.13 -22.72
N GLY A 120 14.26 -2.30 -23.27
CA GLY A 120 13.47 -1.20 -23.82
C GLY A 120 13.00 -0.21 -22.74
N VAL A 121 12.60 -0.70 -21.57
CA VAL A 121 12.24 0.17 -20.43
C VAL A 121 13.46 0.92 -19.92
N LEU A 122 14.57 0.23 -19.70
CA LEU A 122 15.82 0.84 -19.22
C LEU A 122 16.35 1.92 -20.19
N GLY A 123 16.23 1.70 -21.51
CA GLY A 123 16.67 2.65 -22.52
C GLY A 123 15.78 3.89 -22.65
N ASN A 124 14.50 3.81 -22.28
CA ASN A 124 13.55 4.91 -22.42
C ASN A 124 13.31 5.69 -21.12
N GLN A 125 13.23 4.99 -19.99
CA GLN A 125 12.93 5.59 -18.70
C GLN A 125 13.62 4.79 -17.58
N PRO A 126 14.89 5.13 -17.27
CA PRO A 126 15.52 4.71 -16.03
C PRO A 126 14.66 5.18 -14.84
N ASP A 127 14.39 4.27 -13.91
CA ASP A 127 13.48 4.53 -12.79
C ASP A 127 14.15 4.14 -11.47
N ILE A 128 14.46 5.16 -10.66
CA ILE A 128 15.08 5.01 -9.34
C ILE A 128 14.21 4.21 -8.37
N VAL A 129 12.89 4.22 -8.55
CA VAL A 129 11.95 3.40 -7.78
C VAL A 129 12.20 1.93 -8.08
N MET A 130 12.34 1.58 -9.36
CA MET A 130 12.61 0.22 -9.79
C MET A 130 14.00 -0.24 -9.33
N ASP A 131 15.03 0.61 -9.44
CA ASP A 131 16.37 0.30 -8.93
C ASP A 131 16.34 -0.03 -7.42
N ASN A 132 15.55 0.73 -6.65
CA ASN A 132 15.37 0.47 -5.22
C ASN A 132 14.72 -0.90 -4.95
N LEU A 133 13.70 -1.26 -5.73
CA LEU A 133 13.02 -2.55 -5.62
C LEU A 133 13.87 -3.72 -6.09
N VAL A 134 14.74 -3.53 -7.08
CA VAL A 134 15.74 -4.53 -7.52
C VAL A 134 16.72 -4.83 -6.40
N VAL A 135 17.17 -3.82 -5.65
CA VAL A 135 18.13 -4.01 -4.55
C VAL A 135 17.45 -4.61 -3.31
N HIS A 136 16.28 -4.12 -2.93
CA HIS A 136 15.64 -4.47 -1.67
C HIS A 136 14.62 -5.60 -1.76
N GLY A 137 14.18 -5.95 -2.96
CA GLY A 137 13.15 -6.95 -3.24
C GLY A 137 11.73 -6.40 -3.10
N PHE A 138 10.82 -6.98 -3.86
CA PHE A 138 9.39 -6.72 -3.86
C PHE A 138 8.64 -7.83 -3.12
N GLY A 139 7.78 -7.48 -2.17
CA GLY A 139 6.99 -8.44 -1.40
C GLY A 139 5.77 -8.94 -2.18
N LEU A 140 5.93 -10.01 -2.94
CA LEU A 140 4.88 -10.57 -3.77
C LEU A 140 4.05 -11.59 -2.96
N VAL A 141 2.75 -11.32 -2.84
CA VAL A 141 1.80 -12.30 -2.29
C VAL A 141 1.72 -13.49 -3.24
N HIS A 142 1.80 -14.71 -2.71
CA HIS A 142 1.73 -15.91 -3.55
C HIS A 142 0.41 -15.92 -4.35
N PRO A 143 0.41 -16.21 -5.67
CA PRO A 143 -0.79 -16.13 -6.51
C PRO A 143 -2.00 -16.93 -5.99
N LYS A 144 -1.77 -18.06 -5.29
CA LYS A 144 -2.83 -18.86 -4.65
C LYS A 144 -3.52 -18.17 -3.46
N MET A 145 -2.85 -17.20 -2.82
CA MET A 145 -3.34 -16.50 -1.63
C MET A 145 -3.86 -15.10 -1.94
N VAL A 146 -3.64 -14.60 -3.17
CA VAL A 146 -3.95 -13.21 -3.53
C VAL A 146 -5.45 -12.90 -3.46
N PHE A 147 -6.31 -13.86 -3.78
CA PHE A 147 -7.76 -13.71 -3.61
C PHE A 147 -8.13 -13.46 -2.14
N ASN A 148 -7.56 -14.24 -1.21
CA ASN A 148 -7.80 -14.06 0.22
C ASN A 148 -7.28 -12.71 0.71
N PHE A 149 -6.12 -12.28 0.19
CA PHE A 149 -5.56 -10.97 0.49
C PHE A 149 -6.52 -9.84 0.08
N TYR A 150 -7.00 -9.80 -1.17
CA TYR A 150 -7.93 -8.77 -1.61
C TYR A 150 -9.27 -8.86 -0.87
N ASN A 151 -9.79 -10.07 -0.65
CA ASN A 151 -11.04 -10.25 0.03
C ASN A 151 -10.98 -9.70 1.47
N GLU A 152 -9.93 -10.00 2.24
CA GLU A 152 -9.76 -9.40 3.58
C GLU A 152 -9.51 -7.89 3.52
N PHE A 153 -8.69 -7.43 2.57
CA PHE A 153 -8.33 -6.03 2.46
C PHE A 153 -9.56 -5.17 2.10
N HIS A 154 -10.29 -5.55 1.06
CA HIS A 154 -11.48 -4.83 0.60
C HIS A 154 -12.66 -5.01 1.57
N ALA A 155 -12.80 -6.15 2.25
CA ALA A 155 -13.80 -6.31 3.30
C ALA A 155 -13.57 -5.35 4.47
N TYR A 156 -12.30 -5.14 4.88
CA TYR A 156 -11.97 -4.16 5.91
C TYR A 156 -12.28 -2.72 5.45
N LEU A 157 -11.96 -2.37 4.20
CA LEU A 157 -12.29 -1.04 3.65
C LEU A 157 -13.81 -0.82 3.60
N ALA A 158 -14.56 -1.81 3.11
CA ALA A 158 -16.02 -1.77 3.08
C ALA A 158 -16.62 -1.64 4.50
N LEU A 159 -16.07 -2.36 5.49
CA LEU A 159 -16.46 -2.23 6.89
C LEU A 159 -16.24 -0.81 7.44
N CYS A 160 -15.24 -0.10 6.93
CA CYS A 160 -14.98 1.29 7.28
C CYS A 160 -15.89 2.30 6.54
N GLY A 161 -16.76 1.84 5.62
CA GLY A 161 -17.64 2.70 4.83
C GLY A 161 -17.00 3.28 3.57
N VAL A 162 -15.90 2.70 3.08
CA VAL A 162 -15.27 3.11 1.82
C VAL A 162 -16.09 2.61 0.63
N ASP A 163 -16.38 3.49 -0.32
CA ASP A 163 -17.23 3.20 -1.48
C ASP A 163 -16.47 2.66 -2.68
N GLY A 164 -15.16 2.90 -2.76
CA GLY A 164 -14.34 2.39 -3.85
C GLY A 164 -12.85 2.57 -3.66
N VAL A 165 -12.09 2.00 -4.60
CA VAL A 165 -10.63 2.02 -4.58
C VAL A 165 -10.07 2.55 -5.89
N LYS A 166 -9.01 3.36 -5.79
CA LYS A 166 -8.09 3.64 -6.89
C LYS A 166 -6.90 2.71 -6.74
N VAL A 167 -6.70 1.83 -7.72
CA VAL A 167 -5.58 0.89 -7.74
C VAL A 167 -4.48 1.42 -8.66
N ASP A 168 -3.23 1.27 -8.25
CA ASP A 168 -2.06 1.81 -8.96
C ASP A 168 -0.90 0.80 -8.98
N VAL A 169 0.22 1.16 -9.61
CA VAL A 169 1.45 0.34 -9.68
C VAL A 169 1.21 -1.03 -10.34
N GLN A 170 0.28 -1.13 -11.30
CA GLN A 170 -0.02 -2.40 -11.99
C GLN A 170 1.14 -2.87 -12.90
N ASN A 171 1.94 -1.92 -13.38
CA ASN A 171 3.07 -2.18 -14.26
C ASN A 171 4.15 -3.07 -13.62
N ILE A 172 4.22 -3.14 -12.29
CA ILE A 172 5.23 -3.94 -11.59
C ILE A 172 5.20 -5.43 -11.99
N PHE A 173 4.03 -5.97 -12.33
CA PHE A 173 3.89 -7.37 -12.73
C PHE A 173 4.54 -7.70 -14.08
N GLU A 174 4.82 -6.71 -14.92
CA GLU A 174 5.68 -6.89 -16.10
C GLU A 174 7.06 -7.44 -15.68
N THR A 175 7.58 -6.92 -14.57
CA THR A 175 8.95 -7.19 -14.11
C THR A 175 9.07 -8.40 -13.19
N LEU A 176 7.94 -8.94 -12.72
CA LEU A 176 7.85 -10.05 -11.77
C LEU A 176 7.25 -11.34 -12.38
N GLY A 177 6.80 -11.26 -13.63
CA GLY A 177 6.05 -12.34 -14.28
C GLY A 177 6.87 -13.59 -14.63
N GLY A 178 8.20 -13.50 -14.70
CA GLY A 178 9.07 -14.57 -15.21
C GLY A 178 8.85 -15.94 -14.55
N GLU A 179 8.75 -15.97 -13.23
CA GLU A 179 8.57 -17.20 -12.44
C GLU A 179 7.09 -17.62 -12.30
N HIS A 180 6.15 -16.81 -12.81
CA HIS A 180 4.72 -16.96 -12.60
C HIS A 180 3.92 -17.21 -13.90
N GLY A 181 4.60 -17.70 -14.95
CA GLY A 181 3.98 -17.93 -16.26
C GLY A 181 3.75 -16.65 -17.07
N GLY A 182 4.49 -15.59 -16.76
CA GLY A 182 4.42 -14.28 -17.40
C GLY A 182 3.41 -13.33 -16.73
N ARG A 183 3.50 -12.04 -17.12
CA ARG A 183 2.67 -10.96 -16.56
C ARG A 183 1.16 -11.21 -16.66
N VAL A 184 0.71 -11.88 -17.73
CA VAL A 184 -0.72 -12.13 -17.97
C VAL A 184 -1.25 -13.15 -16.97
N SER A 185 -0.51 -14.24 -16.75
CA SER A 185 -0.85 -15.26 -15.76
C SER A 185 -0.88 -14.68 -14.35
N LEU A 186 0.15 -13.90 -13.99
CA LEU A 186 0.25 -13.25 -12.68
C LEU A 186 -0.89 -12.24 -12.44
N THR A 187 -1.17 -11.38 -13.43
CA THR A 187 -2.25 -10.37 -13.32
C THR A 187 -3.63 -11.02 -13.23
N ARG A 188 -3.88 -12.09 -14.00
CA ARG A 188 -5.15 -12.85 -13.96
C ARG A 188 -5.43 -13.47 -12.59
N SER A 189 -4.41 -13.73 -11.79
CA SER A 189 -4.61 -14.25 -10.44
C SER A 189 -5.17 -13.18 -9.50
N CYS A 190 -4.99 -11.89 -9.82
CA CYS A 190 -5.38 -10.75 -8.99
C CYS A 190 -6.77 -10.18 -9.29
N VAL A 191 -7.46 -10.69 -10.33
CA VAL A 191 -8.77 -10.21 -10.82
C VAL A 191 -9.83 -11.30 -10.79
#